data_AF-A0A1F4HIR7-F1
#
_entry.id   AF-A0A1F4HIR7-F1
#
_cell.length_a   1.000
_cell.length_b   1.000
_cell.length_c   1.000
_cell.angle_alpha   90.00
_cell.angle_beta   90.00
_cell.angle_gamma   90.00
#
_symmetry.space_group_name_H-M   'P 1'
#
loop_
_entity.id
_entity.type
_entity.pdbx_description
1 polymer ?
#
loop_
_entity_poly.entity_id
_entity_poly.type
_entity_poly.pdbx_seq_one_letter_code
_entity_poly.pdbx_strand_id
1 'polypeptide(L)'
;MALLQTLLQRAEADRDTAAAVLRQAEALVQQAELQARQLHDYRGEYDQRWTARFRESGTTALLHCHRGFGQRLDQAITHQQVNSQHLGNRVQQARSVLLAREQRVAAVRKLIERRQAELLKIANRRDQRSTDEAAQRTATAARGTHPLIAQHS
;
A
#
# COMPACT_ATOMS: atom_id res chain seq x y z
N MET A 1 -13.52 -3.72 22.05
CA MET A 1 -12.84 -4.56 21.04
C MET A 1 -13.39 -4.33 19.64
N ALA A 2 -14.71 -4.41 19.42
CA ALA A 2 -15.34 -4.21 18.11
C ALA A 2 -14.89 -2.92 17.37
N LEU A 3 -14.88 -1.77 18.05
CA LEU A 3 -14.47 -0.49 17.44
C LEU A 3 -13.03 -0.49 16.91
N LEU A 4 -12.08 -1.10 17.63
CA LEU A 4 -10.69 -1.19 17.17
C LEU A 4 -10.58 -2.10 15.94
N GLN A 5 -11.36 -3.18 15.89
CA GLN A 5 -11.41 -4.06 14.74
C GLN A 5 -11.98 -3.35 13.50
N THR A 6 -13.04 -2.56 13.67
CA THR A 6 -13.59 -1.73 12.59
C THR A 6 -12.58 -0.69 12.11
N LEU A 7 -11.81 -0.07 13.02
CA LEU A 7 -10.74 0.85 12.65
C LEU A 7 -9.63 0.15 11.85
N LEU A 8 -9.28 -1.09 12.22
CA LEU A 8 -8.32 -1.88 11.46
C LEU A 8 -8.82 -2.19 10.05
N GLN A 9 -10.05 -2.69 9.93
CA GLN A 9 -10.67 -2.96 8.63
C GLN A 9 -10.68 -1.72 7.74
N ARG A 10 -11.00 -0.55 8.30
CA ARG A 10 -10.96 0.70 7.54
C ARG A 10 -9.54 1.07 7.11
N ALA A 11 -8.56 0.94 8.00
CA ALA A 11 -7.16 1.23 7.68
C ALA A 11 -6.61 0.29 6.59
N GLU A 12 -7.00 -0.99 6.61
CA GLU A 12 -6.65 -1.98 5.59
C GLU A 12 -7.30 -1.65 4.25
N ALA A 13 -8.59 -1.29 4.23
CA ALA A 13 -9.27 -0.85 3.02
C ALA A 13 -8.65 0.43 2.41
N ASP A 14 -8.25 1.39 3.24
CA ASP A 14 -7.56 2.60 2.80
C ASP A 14 -6.17 2.27 2.19
N ARG A 15 -5.43 1.32 2.79
CA ARG A 15 -4.15 0.83 2.25
C ARG A 15 -4.35 0.14 0.90
N ASP A 16 -5.34 -0.73 0.78
CA ASP A 16 -5.59 -1.49 -0.44
C ASP A 16 -6.01 -0.56 -1.59
N THR A 17 -6.78 0.48 -1.27
CA THR A 17 -7.08 1.58 -2.19
C THR A 17 -5.82 2.29 -2.65
N ALA A 18 -4.92 2.66 -1.72
CA ALA A 18 -3.65 3.31 -2.06
C ALA A 18 -2.76 2.41 -2.93
N ALA A 19 -2.74 1.10 -2.67
CA ALA A 19 -2.01 0.13 -3.48
C ALA A 19 -2.59 0.03 -4.90
N ALA A 20 -3.91 0.07 -5.05
CA ALA A 20 -4.55 0.10 -6.37
C ALA A 20 -4.18 1.37 -7.16
N VAL A 21 -4.17 2.53 -6.50
CA VAL A 21 -3.75 3.80 -7.10
C VAL A 21 -2.30 3.74 -7.56
N LEU A 22 -1.40 3.18 -6.75
CA LEU A 22 0.00 2.99 -7.14
C LEU A 22 0.13 2.11 -8.39
N ARG A 23 -0.54 0.95 -8.42
CA ARG A 23 -0.52 0.06 -9.60
C ARG A 23 -1.02 0.76 -10.86
N GLN A 24 -2.07 1.56 -10.75
CA GLN A 24 -2.59 2.34 -11.87
C GLN A 24 -1.59 3.38 -12.35
N ALA A 25 -0.93 4.11 -11.43
CA ALA A 25 0.10 5.08 -11.78
C ALA A 25 1.30 4.42 -12.48
N GLU A 26 1.74 3.26 -12.00
CA GLU A 26 2.82 2.48 -12.61
C GLU A 26 2.45 1.98 -14.02
N ALA A 27 1.21 1.52 -14.21
CA ALA A 27 0.72 1.13 -15.53
C ALA A 27 0.73 2.29 -16.54
N LEU A 28 0.37 3.51 -16.08
CA LEU A 28 0.43 4.70 -16.93
C LEU A 28 1.87 5.07 -17.33
N VAL A 29 2.84 4.91 -16.42
CA VAL A 29 4.26 5.11 -16.74
C VAL A 29 4.70 4.11 -17.81
N GLN A 30 4.36 2.83 -17.64
CA GLN A 30 4.72 1.80 -18.63
C GLN A 30 4.11 2.08 -20.01
N GLN A 31 2.86 2.54 -20.06
CA GLN A 31 2.23 2.96 -21.32
C GLN A 31 2.95 4.16 -21.94
N ALA A 32 3.34 5.16 -21.14
CA ALA A 32 4.07 6.32 -21.62
C ALA A 32 5.48 5.95 -22.14
N GLU A 33 6.16 5.01 -21.49
CA GLU A 33 7.45 4.49 -21.96
C GLU A 33 7.32 3.79 -23.32
N LEU A 34 6.26 2.98 -23.51
CA LEU A 34 5.99 2.33 -24.79
C LEU A 34 5.75 3.36 -25.90
N GLN A 35 4.91 4.36 -25.64
CA GLN A 35 4.65 5.45 -26.59
C GLN A 35 5.92 6.23 -26.94
N ALA A 36 6.79 6.49 -25.96
CA ALA A 36 8.05 7.18 -26.19
C ALA A 36 8.99 6.37 -27.11
N ARG A 37 9.06 5.04 -26.92
CA ARG A 37 9.82 4.15 -27.82
C ARG A 37 9.26 4.19 -29.24
N GLN A 38 7.94 4.07 -29.39
CA GLN A 38 7.28 4.14 -30.69
C GLN A 38 7.57 5.46 -31.43
N LEU A 39 7.55 6.60 -30.72
CA LEU A 39 7.91 7.90 -31.32
C LEU A 39 9.37 7.95 -31.76
N HIS A 40 10.28 7.35 -31.00
CA HIS A 40 11.71 7.32 -31.32
C HIS A 40 12.00 6.42 -32.53
N ASP A 41 11.44 5.21 -32.53
CA ASP A 41 11.58 4.25 -33.63
C ASP A 41 11.03 4.86 -34.93
N TYR A 42 9.83 5.44 -34.85
CA TYR A 42 9.20 6.10 -35.98
C TYR A 42 10.00 7.29 -36.52
N ARG A 43 10.67 8.07 -35.65
CA ARG A 43 11.60 9.12 -36.08
C ARG A 43 12.76 8.56 -36.88
N GLY A 44 13.39 7.48 -36.40
CA GLY A 44 14.51 6.84 -37.09
C GLY A 44 14.11 6.30 -38.46
N GLU A 45 12.98 5.61 -38.56
CA GLU A 45 12.44 5.11 -39.83
C GLU A 45 12.11 6.26 -40.80
N TYR A 46 11.56 7.35 -40.28
CA TYR A 46 11.23 8.53 -41.05
C TYR A 46 12.48 9.19 -41.66
N ASP A 47 13.51 9.40 -40.86
CA ASP A 47 14.78 10.01 -41.30
C ASP A 47 15.49 9.14 -42.37
N GLN A 48 15.46 7.81 -42.22
CA GLN A 48 16.00 6.87 -43.20
C GLN A 48 15.25 6.93 -44.53
N ARG A 49 13.91 6.85 -44.49
CA ARG A 49 13.06 6.93 -45.68
C ARG A 49 13.19 8.27 -46.39
N TRP A 50 13.31 9.36 -45.63
CA TRP A 50 13.57 10.68 -46.17
C TRP A 50 14.90 10.74 -46.92
N THR A 51 15.97 10.26 -46.30
CA THR A 51 17.32 10.24 -46.88
C THR A 51 17.39 9.41 -48.18
N ALA A 52 16.59 8.35 -48.28
CA ALA A 52 16.45 7.56 -49.51
C ALA A 52 15.71 8.35 -50.61
N ARG A 53 14.53 8.90 -50.32
CA ARG A 53 13.71 9.64 -51.31
C ARG A 53 14.35 10.94 -51.79
N PHE A 54 15.08 11.63 -50.92
CA PHE A 54 15.79 12.85 -51.28
C PHE A 54 16.88 12.59 -52.33
N ARG A 55 17.55 11.43 -52.27
CA ARG A 55 18.56 11.04 -53.28
C ARG A 55 17.95 10.77 -54.65
N GLU A 56 16.69 10.34 -54.72
CA GLU A 56 16.01 9.99 -55.97
C GLU A 56 15.32 11.19 -56.64
N SER A 57 14.72 12.12 -55.89
CA SER A 57 13.95 13.24 -56.45
C SER A 57 13.79 14.40 -55.45
N GLY A 58 14.80 15.27 -55.36
CA GLY A 58 14.79 16.44 -54.47
C GLY A 58 13.92 17.59 -54.99
N THR A 59 12.66 17.68 -54.57
CA THR A 59 11.77 18.84 -54.86
C THR A 59 11.57 19.74 -53.63
N THR A 60 11.41 21.05 -53.86
CA THR A 60 11.22 22.06 -52.79
C THR A 60 9.96 21.82 -51.95
N ALA A 61 8.88 21.31 -52.55
CA ALA A 61 7.66 20.95 -51.81
C ALA A 61 7.89 19.79 -50.82
N LEU A 62 8.73 18.82 -51.19
CA LEU A 62 9.12 17.71 -50.31
C LEU A 62 9.90 18.22 -49.09
N LEU A 63 10.78 19.20 -49.27
CA LEU A 63 11.56 19.83 -48.19
C LEU A 63 10.67 20.56 -47.17
N HIS A 64 9.64 21.27 -47.63
CA HIS A 64 8.68 21.94 -46.73
C HIS A 64 7.86 20.93 -45.91
N CYS A 65 7.35 19.87 -46.56
CA CYS A 65 6.60 18.82 -45.88
C CYS A 65 7.48 18.11 -44.82
N HIS A 66 8.73 17.82 -45.16
CA HIS A 66 9.70 17.20 -44.25
C HIS A 66 9.92 18.02 -42.98
N ARG A 67 10.23 19.32 -43.15
CA ARG A 67 10.47 20.21 -42.00
C ARG A 67 9.24 20.36 -41.11
N GLY A 68 8.06 20.54 -41.70
CA GLY A 68 6.82 20.67 -40.93
C GLY A 68 6.45 19.41 -40.16
N PHE A 69 6.76 18.23 -40.71
CA PHE A 69 6.54 16.97 -40.02
C PHE A 69 7.53 16.75 -38.88
N GLY A 70 8.83 16.97 -39.13
CA GLY A 70 9.87 16.87 -38.10
C GLY A 70 9.58 17.76 -36.89
N GLN A 71 9.14 19.01 -37.13
CA GLN A 71 8.74 19.92 -36.05
C GLN A 71 7.58 19.37 -35.20
N ARG A 72 6.57 18.76 -35.81
CA ARG A 72 5.45 18.14 -35.06
C ARG A 72 5.91 16.93 -34.26
N LEU A 73 6.83 16.14 -34.81
CA LEU A 73 7.39 14.98 -34.12
C LEU A 73 8.24 15.40 -32.91
N ASP A 74 9.08 16.44 -33.06
CA ASP A 74 9.86 17.01 -31.96
C ASP A 74 8.94 17.59 -30.86
N GLN A 75 7.84 18.25 -31.24
CA GLN A 75 6.82 18.71 -30.29
C GLN A 75 6.17 17.55 -29.53
N ALA A 76 5.81 16.46 -30.23
CA ALA A 76 5.23 15.27 -29.61
C ALA A 76 6.22 14.60 -28.64
N ILE A 77 7.51 14.50 -29.00
CA ILE A 77 8.55 13.96 -28.12
C ILE A 77 8.72 14.83 -26.87
N THR A 78 8.75 16.16 -27.04
CA THR A 78 8.86 17.11 -25.92
C THR A 78 7.66 16.96 -24.98
N HIS A 79 6.45 16.93 -25.53
CA HIS A 79 5.22 16.71 -24.75
C HIS A 79 5.26 15.37 -24.00
N GLN A 80 5.74 14.31 -24.66
CA GLN A 80 5.87 12.99 -24.03
C GLN A 80 6.87 12.99 -22.88
N GLN A 81 7.99 13.71 -22.99
CA GLN A 81 8.97 13.83 -21.90
C GLN A 81 8.37 14.51 -20.67
N VAL A 82 7.63 15.61 -20.86
CA VAL A 82 6.94 16.31 -19.77
C VAL A 82 5.89 15.39 -19.14
N ASN A 83 5.10 14.68 -19.95
CA ASN A 83 4.11 13.72 -19.45
C ASN A 83 4.77 12.61 -18.63
N SER A 84 5.87 12.01 -19.10
CA SER A 84 6.63 10.99 -18.37
C SER A 84 7.15 11.49 -17.02
N GLN A 85 7.64 12.74 -16.95
CA GLN A 85 8.04 13.36 -15.67
C GLN A 85 6.85 13.50 -14.71
N HIS A 86 5.71 13.98 -15.20
CA HIS A 86 4.49 14.09 -14.38
C HIS A 86 4.02 12.73 -13.87
N LEU A 87 4.02 11.70 -14.71
CA LEU A 87 3.65 10.35 -14.32
C LEU A 87 4.64 9.75 -13.31
N GLY A 88 5.93 10.00 -13.48
CA GLY A 88 6.96 9.63 -12.50
C GLY A 88 6.70 10.26 -11.13
N ASN A 89 6.39 11.56 -11.09
CA ASN A 89 6.03 12.26 -9.84
C ASN A 89 4.77 11.67 -9.20
N ARG A 90 3.75 11.32 -10.00
CA ARG A 90 2.53 10.67 -9.51
C ARG A 90 2.80 9.31 -8.88
N VAL A 91 3.71 8.51 -9.46
CA VAL A 91 4.13 7.24 -8.86
C VAL A 91 4.81 7.48 -7.51
N GLN A 92 5.74 8.44 -7.42
CA GLN A 92 6.40 8.75 -6.15
C GLN A 92 5.40 9.19 -5.06
N GLN A 93 4.44 10.04 -5.42
CA GLN A 93 3.37 10.44 -4.50
C GLN A 93 2.48 9.26 -4.09
N ALA A 94 2.11 8.38 -5.03
CA ALA A 94 1.31 7.20 -4.71
C ALA A 94 2.07 6.24 -3.77
N ARG A 95 3.39 6.08 -3.96
CA ARG A 95 4.27 5.31 -3.07
C ARG A 95 4.31 5.89 -1.66
N SER A 96 4.48 7.21 -1.53
CA SER A 96 4.51 7.86 -0.21
C SER A 96 3.16 7.70 0.51
N VAL A 97 2.05 7.81 -0.22
CA VAL A 97 0.71 7.59 0.35
C VAL A 97 0.54 6.15 0.80
N LEU A 98 0.91 5.16 -0.01
CA LEU A 98 0.83 3.75 0.35
C LEU A 98 1.62 3.46 1.63
N LEU A 99 2.86 3.91 1.71
CA LEU A 99 3.72 3.75 2.88
C LEU A 99 3.06 4.31 4.15
N ALA A 100 2.48 5.52 4.08
CA ALA A 100 1.78 6.11 5.21
C ALA A 100 0.54 5.29 5.64
N ARG A 101 -0.18 4.68 4.69
CA ARG A 101 -1.32 3.79 5.01
C ARG A 101 -0.86 2.48 5.64
N GLU A 102 0.23 1.89 5.17
CA GLU A 102 0.83 0.69 5.76
C GLU A 102 1.29 0.94 7.20
N GLN A 103 1.95 2.08 7.46
CA GLN A 103 2.33 2.50 8.80
C GLN A 103 1.10 2.65 9.72
N ARG A 104 0.01 3.24 9.21
CA ARG A 104 -1.24 3.35 9.97
C ARG A 104 -1.84 1.99 10.32
N VAL A 105 -1.85 1.04 9.38
CA VAL A 105 -2.31 -0.34 9.63
C VAL A 105 -1.46 -0.98 10.73
N ALA A 106 -0.13 -0.89 10.63
CA ALA A 106 0.78 -1.44 11.63
C ALA A 106 0.54 -0.83 13.03
N ALA A 107 0.35 0.49 13.10
CA ALA A 107 0.05 1.18 14.36
C ALA A 107 -1.27 0.72 14.99
N VAL A 108 -2.34 0.56 14.18
CA VAL A 108 -3.64 0.07 14.67
C VAL A 108 -3.55 -1.39 15.14
N ARG A 109 -2.83 -2.25 14.42
CA ARG A 109 -2.58 -3.64 14.85
C ARG A 109 -1.88 -3.69 16.21
N LYS A 110 -0.80 -2.91 16.38
CA LYS A 110 -0.08 -2.83 17.65
C LYS A 110 -0.96 -2.34 18.80
N LEU A 111 -1.87 -1.39 18.54
CA LEU A 111 -2.83 -0.92 19.53
C LEU A 111 -3.82 -2.03 19.94
N ILE A 112 -4.31 -2.82 18.98
CA ILE A 112 -5.20 -3.96 19.24
C ILE A 112 -4.49 -5.01 20.09
N GLU A 113 -3.26 -5.40 19.72
CA GLU A 113 -2.45 -6.37 20.45
C GLU A 113 -2.24 -5.93 21.90
N ARG A 114 -1.85 -4.66 22.12
CA ARG A 114 -1.70 -4.11 23.47
C ARG A 114 -3.00 -4.20 24.26
N ARG A 115 -4.13 -3.87 23.64
CA ARG A 115 -5.42 -3.90 24.31
C ARG A 115 -5.85 -5.32 24.67
N GLN A 116 -5.59 -6.29 23.80
CA GLN A 116 -5.85 -7.71 24.07
C GLN A 116 -4.99 -8.21 25.23
N ALA A 117 -3.69 -7.87 25.25
CA ALA A 117 -2.79 -8.24 26.34
C ALA A 117 -3.23 -7.64 27.69
N GLU A 118 -3.72 -6.40 27.71
CA GLU A 118 -4.29 -5.78 28.92
C GLU A 118 -5.54 -6.52 29.41
N LEU A 119 -6.46 -6.88 28.50
CA LEU A 119 -7.68 -7.61 28.86
C LEU A 119 -7.38 -9.01 29.40
N LEU A 120 -6.44 -9.73 28.78
CA LEU A 120 -5.99 -11.04 29.26
C LEU A 120 -5.38 -10.95 30.67
N LYS A 121 -4.55 -9.93 30.92
CA LYS A 121 -4.00 -9.69 32.27
C LYS A 121 -5.09 -9.44 33.32
N ILE A 122 -6.13 -8.69 32.97
CA ILE A 122 -7.27 -8.43 33.86
C ILE A 122 -8.06 -9.71 34.12
N ALA A 123 -8.33 -10.50 33.08
CA ALA A 123 -9.02 -11.79 33.20
C ALA A 123 -8.26 -12.75 34.11
N ASN A 124 -6.96 -12.97 33.85
CA ASN A 124 -6.12 -13.85 34.66
C ASN A 124 -6.09 -13.43 36.15
N ARG A 125 -6.06 -12.12 36.44
CA ARG A 125 -6.12 -11.62 37.82
C ARG A 125 -7.46 -11.91 38.49
N ARG A 126 -8.57 -11.81 37.76
CA ARG A 126 -9.91 -12.12 38.28
C ARG A 126 -10.07 -13.61 38.53
N ASP A 127 -9.59 -14.44 37.60
CA ASP A 127 -9.65 -15.88 37.72
C ASP A 127 -8.84 -16.37 38.91
N GLN A 128 -7.59 -15.90 39.05
CA GLN A 128 -6.75 -16.22 40.21
C GLN A 128 -7.43 -15.86 41.54
N ARG A 129 -8.01 -14.66 41.63
CA ARG A 129 -8.72 -14.22 42.85
C ARG A 129 -9.93 -15.11 43.16
N SER A 130 -10.71 -15.46 42.15
CA SER A 130 -11.87 -16.35 42.29
C SER A 130 -11.45 -17.75 42.77
N THR A 131 -10.37 -18.28 42.21
CA THR A 131 -9.78 -19.57 42.61
C THR A 131 -9.29 -19.53 44.05
N ASP A 132 -8.57 -18.47 44.45
CA ASP A 132 -8.08 -18.30 45.82
C ASP A 132 -9.24 -18.23 46.82
N GLU A 133 -10.29 -17.45 46.53
CA GLU A 133 -11.49 -17.35 47.36
C GLU A 133 -12.27 -18.69 47.46
N ALA A 134 -12.28 -19.50 46.40
CA ALA A 134 -12.86 -20.85 46.44
C ALA A 134 -12.02 -21.81 47.31
N ALA A 135 -10.69 -21.80 47.14
CA ALA A 135 -9.79 -22.63 47.93
C ALA A 135 -9.86 -22.29 49.43
N GLN A 136 -9.96 -21.01 49.76
CA GLN A 136 -10.06 -20.55 51.14
C GLN A 136 -11.39 -20.96 51.80
N ARG A 137 -12.51 -20.89 51.06
CA ARG A 137 -13.82 -21.38 51.52
C ARG A 137 -13.81 -22.88 51.78
N THR A 138 -13.26 -23.68 50.88
CA THR A 138 -13.12 -25.13 51.05
C THR A 138 -12.24 -25.45 52.26
N ALA A 139 -11.12 -24.74 52.44
CA ALA A 139 -10.24 -24.93 53.58
C ALA A 139 -10.90 -24.54 54.92
N THR A 140 -11.69 -23.46 54.96
CA THR A 140 -12.46 -23.09 56.16
C THR A 140 -13.57 -24.08 56.48
N ALA A 141 -14.26 -24.59 55.45
CA ALA A 141 -15.29 -25.62 55.63
C ALA A 141 -14.68 -26.92 56.17
N ALA A 142 -13.54 -27.36 55.63
CA ALA A 142 -12.83 -28.55 56.11
C ALA A 142 -12.34 -28.44 57.57
N ARG A 143 -11.98 -27.23 58.03
CA ARG A 143 -11.61 -26.98 59.44
C ARG A 143 -12.81 -26.96 60.38
N GLY A 144 -13.98 -26.54 59.90
CA GLY A 144 -15.22 -26.53 60.68
C GLY A 144 -15.80 -27.93 60.94
N THR A 145 -15.44 -28.94 60.13
CA THR A 145 -15.97 -30.31 60.24
C THR A 145 -15.08 -31.25 61.06
N HIS A 146 -14.06 -30.76 61.78
CA HIS A 146 -13.28 -31.60 62.68
C HIS A 146 -14.09 -31.84 63.97
N PRO A 147 -14.60 -33.07 64.24
CA PRO A 147 -15.41 -33.30 65.41
C PRO A 147 -14.50 -33.27 66.65
N LEU A 148 -14.85 -32.42 67.61
CA LEU A 148 -14.30 -32.47 68.96
C LEU A 148 -14.64 -33.84 69.55
N ILE A 149 -13.73 -34.80 69.44
CA ILE A 149 -13.77 -36.04 70.20
C ILE A 149 -13.51 -35.64 71.65
N ALA A 150 -14.59 -35.32 72.37
CA ALA A 150 -14.58 -35.15 73.80
C ALA A 150 -14.26 -36.51 74.42
N GLN A 151 -12.98 -36.71 74.76
CA GLN A 151 -12.57 -37.75 75.71
C GLN A 151 -13.14 -37.36 77.08
N HIS A 152 -14.17 -38.08 77.53
CA HIS A 152 -14.52 -38.14 78.95
C HIS A 152 -14.05 -39.49 79.49
N SER A 153 -13.26 -39.39 80.55
CA SER A 153 -12.75 -40.47 81.40
C SER A 153 -13.85 -41.14 82.22
#